data_AF-A0A8T2YEM0-F1
#
_entry.id   AF-A0A8T2YEM0-F1
#
_cell.length_a   1.000
_cell.length_b   1.000
_cell.length_c   1.000
_cell.angle_alpha   90.00
_cell.angle_beta   90.00
_cell.angle_gamma   90.00
#
_symmetry.space_group_name_H-M   'P 1'
#
loop_
_entity.id
_entity.type
_entity.pdbx_description
1 polymer ?
#
loop_
_entity_poly.entity_id
_entity_poly.type
_entity_poly.pdbx_seq_one_letter_code
_entity_poly.pdbx_strand_id
1 'polypeptide(L)'
;MAPLRKPPRVFCIGTADTKLDELLFLSDSVRSNLNSASKVQVVVVDVSVGSKEIESVGDFEFVSRKDLLAPYPGPAETTQNVLPDDRGQAIAVMSRALKNFLEKAQVDGALAGSVGLGGSGGTSLISSALRSLPIGLPKVIVSTVASGQTEPYIGSSDLILFPSVVDVCGINSVSRVVLSNAGAAFAGMVNGRLGRSNVYSSYNERLTVGLTMFGVTTPCVNAVKERLVKEGYETLVFHATGTGGKAMESLVREGHIQGVLDITTTEVADYVVGGVMACDSSRFDAIIEKKIPLVLSVGALDMVNFGAKNTIPSNFQQRKIYVHNEQVSIMRTTVDENKKFAGFIADKLNKSSSKVRVCLPLKGISALDSPDKPFHDPEATDTLLTELQKLILTTEDRQVKVYPYHINDPEFADALVDTFLEISLGKPKCSTHLQNPVSEPNLELQDVSNLNSSSRETICYSPSNYPDARPETLQKTQAILQHLKDQIDKRFPIIGAGAGTGISAKFEEAGGVDLIVLYNSGRFRMAGRGSLAGLLPFADANAIVIDMANEVLPVVKEVPVLAGVCGTDPFRRMDYFLKQVESIGFCGVQNFPTVGLFDDWRSR
;
A
#
# COMPACT_ATOMS: atom_id res chain seq x y z
N MET A 1 13.60 -33.09 -16.45
CA MET A 1 13.76 -33.04 -14.99
C MET A 1 13.59 -31.59 -14.55
N ALA A 2 12.56 -31.26 -13.78
CA ALA A 2 12.47 -29.95 -13.15
C ALA A 2 13.65 -29.82 -12.16
N PRO A 3 14.36 -28.68 -12.10
CA PRO A 3 15.44 -28.50 -11.14
C PRO A 3 14.89 -28.67 -9.72
N LEU A 4 15.56 -29.49 -8.90
CA LEU A 4 15.27 -29.63 -7.47
C LEU A 4 15.23 -28.23 -6.86
N ARG A 5 14.06 -27.77 -6.41
CA ARG A 5 13.90 -26.47 -5.72
C ARG A 5 14.81 -26.48 -4.50
N LYS A 6 15.80 -25.58 -4.47
CA LYS A 6 16.63 -25.34 -3.29
C LYS A 6 15.70 -24.96 -2.11
N PRO A 7 16.03 -25.36 -0.87
CA PRO A 7 15.24 -24.95 0.29
C PRO A 7 15.21 -23.42 0.40
N PRO A 8 14.12 -22.81 0.92
CA PRO A 8 14.07 -21.39 1.16
C PRO A 8 15.16 -20.96 2.15
N ARG A 9 15.84 -19.85 1.87
CA ARG A 9 16.97 -19.33 2.65
C ARG A 9 16.69 -17.90 3.06
N VAL A 10 17.08 -17.55 4.27
CA VAL A 10 17.15 -16.17 4.73
C VAL A 10 18.60 -15.79 4.98
N PHE A 11 18.95 -14.56 4.63
CA PHE A 11 20.32 -14.05 4.80
C PHE A 11 20.36 -13.05 5.95
N CYS A 12 21.21 -13.32 6.95
CA CYS A 12 21.55 -12.42 8.04
C CYS A 12 22.85 -11.71 7.71
N ILE A 13 22.80 -10.40 7.43
CA ILE A 13 23.87 -9.65 6.78
C ILE A 13 24.47 -8.63 7.75
N GLY A 14 25.80 -8.60 7.87
CA GLY A 14 26.48 -7.61 8.70
C GLY A 14 27.99 -7.56 8.45
N THR A 15 28.64 -6.52 8.98
CA THR A 15 30.10 -6.40 8.96
C THR A 15 30.70 -7.21 10.12
N ALA A 16 31.04 -8.48 9.88
CA ALA A 16 31.49 -9.41 10.91
C ALA A 16 32.82 -8.98 11.57
N ASP A 17 33.69 -8.28 10.85
CA ASP A 17 34.93 -7.69 11.40
C ASP A 17 34.71 -6.84 12.67
N THR A 18 33.57 -6.18 12.76
CA THR A 18 33.24 -5.19 13.81
C THR A 18 32.01 -5.55 14.64
N LYS A 19 31.11 -6.40 14.13
CA LYS A 19 29.79 -6.69 14.73
C LYS A 19 29.42 -8.18 14.69
N LEU A 20 30.42 -9.05 14.82
CA LEU A 20 30.22 -10.50 14.76
C LEU A 20 29.23 -10.98 15.83
N ASP A 21 29.43 -10.58 17.08
CA ASP A 21 28.62 -11.06 18.20
C ASP A 21 27.15 -10.67 18.04
N GLU A 22 26.88 -9.45 17.57
CA GLU A 22 25.54 -8.95 17.31
C GLU A 22 24.89 -9.61 16.09
N LEU A 23 25.68 -9.88 15.05
CA LEU A 23 25.23 -10.61 13.87
C LEU A 23 24.86 -12.05 14.20
N LEU A 24 25.66 -12.74 15.00
CA LEU A 24 25.33 -14.09 15.45
C LEU A 24 24.11 -14.10 16.37
N PHE A 25 24.02 -13.16 17.31
CA PHE A 25 22.85 -13.05 18.17
C PHE A 25 21.55 -12.81 17.38
N LEU A 26 21.59 -11.92 16.38
CA LEU A 26 20.44 -11.69 15.50
C LEU A 26 20.11 -12.94 14.69
N SER A 27 21.12 -13.62 14.14
CA SER A 27 20.95 -14.84 13.34
C SER A 27 20.35 -15.99 14.16
N ASP A 28 20.79 -16.15 15.41
CA ASP A 28 20.23 -17.11 16.36
C ASP A 28 18.78 -16.79 16.71
N SER A 29 18.47 -15.51 16.94
CA SER A 29 17.11 -15.05 17.18
C SER A 29 16.20 -15.38 15.99
N VAL A 30 16.64 -15.09 14.77
CA VAL A 30 15.90 -15.41 13.54
C VAL A 30 15.70 -16.92 13.41
N ARG A 31 16.77 -17.70 13.54
CA ARG A 31 16.73 -19.18 13.46
C ARG A 31 15.75 -19.78 14.46
N SER A 32 15.74 -19.27 15.70
CA SER A 32 14.89 -19.78 16.77
C SER A 32 13.39 -19.45 16.58
N ASN A 33 13.08 -18.36 15.86
CA ASN A 33 11.70 -17.92 15.61
C ASN A 33 11.13 -18.39 14.26
N LEU A 34 11.95 -18.98 13.39
CA LEU A 34 11.48 -19.58 12.14
C LEU A 34 10.79 -20.92 12.41
N ASN A 35 9.67 -21.17 11.72
CA ASN A 35 8.92 -22.40 11.92
C ASN A 35 9.70 -23.60 11.38
N SER A 36 9.95 -24.61 12.23
CA SER A 36 10.66 -25.83 11.85
C SER A 36 10.01 -26.59 10.69
N ALA A 37 8.69 -26.43 10.50
CA ALA A 37 7.96 -27.05 9.40
C ALA A 37 8.35 -26.50 8.01
N SER A 38 8.80 -25.25 7.94
CA SER A 38 9.09 -24.56 6.67
C SER A 38 10.50 -24.83 6.13
N LYS A 39 11.35 -25.57 6.87
CA LYS A 39 12.74 -25.92 6.52
C LYS A 39 13.54 -24.72 5.95
N VAL A 40 13.34 -23.53 6.52
CA VAL A 40 14.03 -22.32 6.09
C VAL A 40 15.45 -22.35 6.63
N GLN A 41 16.43 -22.22 5.75
CA GLN A 41 17.84 -22.19 6.11
C GLN A 41 18.27 -20.76 6.46
N VAL A 42 18.95 -20.57 7.59
CA VAL A 42 19.54 -19.28 7.97
C VAL A 42 21.01 -19.27 7.55
N VAL A 43 21.40 -18.25 6.80
CA VAL A 43 22.75 -18.07 6.25
C VAL A 43 23.30 -16.75 6.73
N VAL A 44 24.50 -16.76 7.31
CA VAL A 44 25.18 -15.54 7.74
C VAL A 44 26.05 -15.02 6.60
N VAL A 45 25.95 -13.73 6.30
CA VAL A 45 26.65 -13.09 5.17
C VAL A 45 27.51 -11.96 5.70
N ASP A 46 28.82 -12.09 5.50
CA ASP A 46 29.78 -11.07 5.90
C ASP A 46 30.03 -10.06 4.78
N VAL A 47 29.78 -8.79 5.09
CA VAL A 47 30.01 -7.64 4.19
C VAL A 47 31.10 -6.71 4.72
N SER A 48 32.04 -7.24 5.52
CA SER A 48 33.15 -6.48 6.06
C SER A 48 34.11 -5.94 5.00
N VAL A 49 34.53 -4.70 5.23
CA VAL A 49 35.49 -3.98 4.38
C VAL A 49 36.84 -3.76 5.08
N GLY A 50 36.95 -4.07 6.37
CA GLY A 50 38.21 -3.97 7.12
C GLY A 50 39.22 -5.06 6.78
N SER A 51 40.38 -5.05 7.44
CA SER A 51 41.45 -6.03 7.20
C SER A 51 41.22 -7.38 7.87
N LYS A 52 40.36 -7.45 8.89
CA LYS A 52 40.06 -8.69 9.63
C LYS A 52 39.16 -9.59 8.79
N GLU A 53 39.64 -10.78 8.46
CA GLU A 53 38.88 -11.78 7.73
C GLU A 53 38.22 -12.77 8.69
N ILE A 54 36.98 -13.13 8.38
CA ILE A 54 36.21 -14.17 9.06
C ILE A 54 35.94 -15.26 8.02
N GLU A 55 36.31 -16.50 8.30
CA GLU A 55 36.17 -17.61 7.35
C GLU A 55 34.96 -18.51 7.64
N SER A 56 34.55 -18.59 8.91
CA SER A 56 33.37 -19.36 9.33
C SER A 56 32.81 -18.82 10.64
N VAL A 57 31.53 -19.09 10.92
CA VAL A 57 30.86 -18.64 12.14
C VAL A 57 29.96 -19.73 12.73
N GLY A 58 30.42 -20.33 13.82
CA GLY A 58 29.65 -21.33 14.57
C GLY A 58 29.14 -22.48 13.68
N ASP A 59 27.86 -22.79 13.82
CA ASP A 59 27.16 -23.85 13.09
C ASP A 59 26.31 -23.32 11.91
N PHE A 60 26.43 -22.02 11.60
CA PHE A 60 25.71 -21.42 10.48
C PHE A 60 26.42 -21.68 9.15
N GLU A 61 25.63 -21.81 8.08
CA GLU A 61 26.19 -21.62 6.74
C GLU A 61 26.63 -20.16 6.60
N PHE A 62 27.85 -19.95 6.12
CA PHE A 62 28.50 -18.66 6.09
C PHE A 62 28.95 -18.31 4.68
N VAL A 63 28.62 -17.09 4.25
CA VAL A 63 29.11 -16.50 3.00
C VAL A 63 30.15 -15.45 3.37
N SER A 64 31.41 -15.73 3.04
CA SER A 64 32.49 -14.80 3.34
C SER A 64 32.47 -13.60 2.41
N ARG A 65 33.16 -12.52 2.80
CA ARG A 65 33.36 -11.37 1.92
C ARG A 65 34.03 -11.74 0.59
N LYS A 66 34.89 -12.77 0.57
CA LYS A 66 35.58 -13.24 -0.64
C LYS A 66 34.59 -13.89 -1.60
N ASP A 67 33.64 -14.65 -1.07
CA ASP A 67 32.59 -15.31 -1.87
C ASP A 67 31.61 -14.30 -2.47
N LEU A 68 31.37 -13.16 -1.80
CA LEU A 68 30.59 -12.06 -2.37
C LEU A 68 31.33 -11.33 -3.50
N LEU A 69 32.64 -11.15 -3.37
CA LEU A 69 33.46 -10.41 -4.34
C LEU A 69 33.87 -11.25 -5.56
N ALA A 70 34.07 -12.56 -5.40
CA ALA A 70 34.50 -13.46 -6.49
C ALA A 70 33.61 -13.43 -7.76
N PRO A 71 32.26 -13.42 -7.66
CA PRO A 71 31.39 -13.31 -8.84
C PRO A 71 31.22 -11.88 -9.36
N TYR A 72 31.82 -10.87 -8.72
CA TYR A 72 31.66 -9.47 -9.11
C TYR A 72 32.74 -9.05 -10.12
N PRO A 73 32.39 -8.78 -11.39
CA PRO A 73 33.35 -8.22 -12.34
C PRO A 73 33.66 -6.78 -11.92
N GLY A 74 34.84 -6.56 -11.34
CA GLY A 74 35.33 -5.20 -11.09
C GLY A 74 35.46 -4.39 -12.39
N PRO A 75 35.51 -3.05 -12.32
CA PRO A 75 35.95 -2.24 -13.44
C PRO A 75 37.36 -2.71 -13.87
N ALA A 76 37.59 -2.71 -15.19
CA ALA A 76 38.58 -3.51 -15.94
C ALA A 76 40.08 -3.42 -15.57
N GLU A 77 40.47 -2.89 -14.40
CA GLU A 77 41.86 -2.75 -13.97
C GLU A 77 42.12 -3.08 -12.48
N THR A 78 41.16 -3.64 -11.75
CA THR A 78 41.40 -4.08 -10.35
C THR A 78 41.40 -5.59 -10.22
N THR A 79 42.49 -6.13 -9.67
CA THR A 79 42.67 -7.53 -9.28
C THR A 79 41.42 -8.04 -8.56
N GLN A 80 40.84 -9.14 -9.05
CA GLN A 80 39.70 -9.81 -8.43
C GLN A 80 39.96 -9.96 -6.92
N ASN A 81 39.09 -9.40 -6.08
CA ASN A 81 39.07 -9.45 -4.60
C ASN A 81 39.81 -8.35 -3.80
N VAL A 82 40.35 -7.28 -4.41
CA VAL A 82 40.95 -6.17 -3.64
C VAL A 82 39.96 -5.01 -3.47
N LEU A 83 39.63 -4.67 -2.21
CA LEU A 83 38.82 -3.49 -1.89
C LEU A 83 39.70 -2.23 -1.90
N PRO A 84 39.17 -1.06 -2.31
CA PRO A 84 39.85 0.22 -2.20
C PRO A 84 40.26 0.55 -0.76
N ASP A 85 41.35 1.31 -0.59
CA ASP A 85 41.81 1.80 0.72
C ASP A 85 40.82 2.81 1.34
N ASP A 86 40.12 3.58 0.50
CA ASP A 86 39.06 4.47 0.97
C ASP A 86 37.84 3.68 1.43
N ARG A 87 37.48 3.85 2.71
CA ARG A 87 36.37 3.13 3.34
C ARG A 87 35.03 3.36 2.64
N GLY A 88 34.78 4.58 2.15
CA GLY A 88 33.54 4.91 1.45
C GLY A 88 33.43 4.17 0.11
N GLN A 89 34.51 4.18 -0.67
CA GLN A 89 34.60 3.43 -1.93
C GLN A 89 34.50 1.92 -1.70
N ALA A 90 35.16 1.38 -0.68
CA ALA A 90 35.05 -0.03 -0.31
C ALA A 90 33.61 -0.43 0.05
N ILE A 91 32.91 0.40 0.82
CA ILE A 91 31.47 0.19 1.13
C ILE A 91 30.64 0.18 -0.16
N ALA A 92 30.90 1.09 -1.10
CA ALA A 92 30.16 1.16 -2.36
C ALA A 92 30.41 -0.05 -3.28
N VAL A 93 31.64 -0.58 -3.31
CA VAL A 93 31.96 -1.83 -4.02
C VAL A 93 31.25 -3.01 -3.36
N MET A 94 31.37 -3.16 -2.05
CA MET A 94 30.74 -4.25 -1.31
C MET A 94 29.21 -4.22 -1.40
N SER A 95 28.60 -3.04 -1.36
CA SER A 95 27.15 -2.86 -1.53
C SER A 95 26.68 -3.37 -2.91
N ARG A 96 27.44 -3.11 -3.97
CA ARG A 96 27.14 -3.62 -5.32
C ARG A 96 27.35 -5.14 -5.43
N ALA A 97 28.39 -5.67 -4.80
CA ALA A 97 28.62 -7.11 -4.73
C ALA A 97 27.47 -7.84 -4.00
N LEU A 98 27.05 -7.30 -2.84
CA LEU A 98 25.91 -7.80 -2.08
C LEU A 98 24.62 -7.75 -2.91
N LYS A 99 24.37 -6.65 -3.64
CA LYS A 99 23.22 -6.53 -4.54
C LYS A 99 23.19 -7.68 -5.55
N ASN A 100 24.28 -7.87 -6.30
CA ASN A 100 24.36 -8.93 -7.32
C ASN A 100 24.17 -10.33 -6.72
N PHE A 101 24.73 -10.56 -5.52
CA PHE A 101 24.55 -11.82 -4.80
C PHE A 101 23.09 -12.09 -4.46
N LEU A 102 22.39 -11.09 -3.91
CA LEU A 102 20.99 -11.22 -3.52
C LEU A 102 20.05 -11.35 -4.74
N GLU A 103 20.31 -10.62 -5.82
CA GLU A 103 19.57 -10.77 -7.09
C GLU A 103 19.72 -12.19 -7.66
N LYS A 104 20.93 -12.75 -7.63
CA LYS A 104 21.16 -14.14 -8.05
C LYS A 104 20.42 -15.13 -7.15
N ALA A 105 20.46 -14.93 -5.83
CA ALA A 105 19.73 -15.78 -4.88
C ALA A 105 18.21 -15.71 -5.08
N GLN A 106 17.70 -14.55 -5.50
CA GLN A 106 16.29 -14.34 -5.84
C GLN A 106 15.91 -15.07 -7.14
N VAL A 107 16.73 -14.95 -8.19
CA VAL A 107 16.50 -15.65 -9.48
C VAL A 107 16.54 -17.17 -9.30
N ASP A 108 17.45 -17.67 -8.46
CA ASP A 108 17.53 -19.09 -8.09
C ASP A 108 16.30 -19.58 -7.28
N GLY A 109 15.38 -18.69 -6.90
CA GLY A 109 14.18 -18.99 -6.13
C GLY A 109 14.45 -19.39 -4.68
N ALA A 110 15.67 -19.18 -4.20
CA ALA A 110 16.10 -19.59 -2.87
C ALA A 110 15.86 -18.52 -1.80
N LEU A 111 15.70 -17.24 -2.18
CA LEU A 111 15.59 -16.13 -1.22
C LEU A 111 14.17 -16.00 -0.63
N ALA A 112 14.06 -16.17 0.67
CA ALA A 112 12.81 -15.99 1.44
C ALA A 112 12.74 -14.65 2.19
N GLY A 113 13.87 -13.99 2.37
CA GLY A 113 14.00 -12.67 3.00
C GLY A 113 15.43 -12.39 3.43
N SER A 114 15.74 -11.13 3.73
CA SER A 114 17.05 -10.72 4.24
C SER A 114 16.92 -9.75 5.41
N VAL A 115 17.75 -9.94 6.43
CA VAL A 115 17.83 -9.06 7.59
C VAL A 115 19.28 -8.67 7.82
N GLY A 116 19.52 -7.44 8.26
CA GLY A 116 20.87 -7.02 8.64
C GLY A 116 20.90 -6.05 9.81
N LEU A 117 22.10 -5.63 10.18
CA LEU A 117 22.31 -4.64 11.23
C LEU A 117 23.52 -3.75 10.93
N GLY A 118 23.50 -2.52 11.42
CA GLY A 118 24.67 -1.65 11.29
C GLY A 118 24.48 -0.23 11.81
N GLY A 119 25.60 0.46 11.94
CA GLY A 119 25.60 1.92 12.10
C GLY A 119 25.25 2.63 10.79
N SER A 120 25.55 3.92 10.66
CA SER A 120 25.31 4.68 9.42
C SER A 120 25.95 4.03 8.17
N GLY A 121 27.22 3.64 8.24
CA GLY A 121 27.92 3.00 7.12
C GLY A 121 27.36 1.61 6.74
N GLY A 122 27.08 0.76 7.73
CA GLY A 122 26.49 -0.56 7.50
C GLY A 122 25.05 -0.47 6.98
N THR A 123 24.27 0.48 7.50
CA THR A 123 22.90 0.76 7.01
C THR A 123 22.96 1.21 5.55
N SER A 124 23.85 2.13 5.20
CA SER A 124 24.04 2.58 3.80
C SER A 124 24.39 1.42 2.86
N LEU A 125 25.35 0.57 3.27
CA LEU A 125 25.79 -0.61 2.51
C LEU A 125 24.64 -1.57 2.22
N ILE A 126 23.93 -1.98 3.29
CA ILE A 126 22.91 -3.02 3.24
C ILE A 126 21.63 -2.50 2.57
N SER A 127 21.22 -1.26 2.86
CA SER A 127 19.96 -0.69 2.34
C SER A 127 19.91 -0.65 0.82
N SER A 128 21.01 -0.24 0.19
CA SER A 128 21.11 -0.17 -1.28
C SER A 128 20.91 -1.54 -1.95
N ALA A 129 21.44 -2.61 -1.34
CA ALA A 129 21.24 -3.96 -1.84
C ALA A 129 19.83 -4.47 -1.53
N LEU A 130 19.32 -4.30 -0.31
CA LEU A 130 18.01 -4.82 0.06
C LEU A 130 16.86 -4.16 -0.71
N ARG A 131 16.90 -2.85 -0.94
CA ARG A 131 15.82 -2.16 -1.69
C ARG A 131 15.78 -2.51 -3.18
N SER A 132 16.80 -3.19 -3.71
CA SER A 132 16.78 -3.71 -5.08
C SER A 132 15.95 -4.99 -5.22
N LEU A 133 15.61 -5.62 -4.08
CA LEU A 133 14.76 -6.80 -4.05
C LEU A 133 13.29 -6.41 -4.25
N PRO A 134 12.48 -7.31 -4.86
CA PRO A 134 11.06 -7.03 -5.13
C PRO A 134 10.27 -6.69 -3.87
N ILE A 135 9.20 -5.91 -4.06
CA ILE A 135 8.28 -5.54 -2.98
C ILE A 135 7.60 -6.79 -2.41
N GLY A 136 7.36 -6.78 -1.09
CA GLY A 136 6.72 -7.89 -0.38
C GLY A 136 7.66 -9.03 0.02
N LEU A 137 8.92 -9.01 -0.42
CA LEU A 137 9.96 -9.83 0.20
C LEU A 137 10.37 -9.19 1.55
N PRO A 138 10.45 -9.94 2.66
CA PRO A 138 10.90 -9.38 3.94
C PRO A 138 12.32 -8.83 3.86
N LYS A 139 12.47 -7.52 4.15
CA LYS A 139 13.76 -6.83 4.23
C LYS A 139 13.78 -5.89 5.43
N VAL A 140 14.69 -6.19 6.36
CA VAL A 140 14.77 -5.53 7.67
C VAL A 140 16.21 -5.13 7.97
N ILE A 141 16.43 -3.94 8.53
CA ILE A 141 17.74 -3.53 9.05
C ILE A 141 17.58 -2.99 10.45
N VAL A 142 18.33 -3.51 11.42
CA VAL A 142 18.50 -2.88 12.73
C VAL A 142 19.56 -1.78 12.60
N SER A 143 19.12 -0.52 12.66
CA SER A 143 19.92 0.64 12.30
C SER A 143 20.02 1.66 13.43
N THR A 144 21.22 2.19 13.67
CA THR A 144 21.44 3.32 14.59
C THR A 144 20.91 4.64 14.05
N VAL A 145 20.62 4.71 12.74
CA VAL A 145 20.15 5.91 12.04
C VAL A 145 18.70 5.78 11.55
N ALA A 146 17.93 4.82 12.10
CA ALA A 146 16.51 4.68 11.78
C ALA A 146 15.67 5.88 12.24
N SER A 147 16.10 6.57 13.31
CA SER A 147 15.44 7.80 13.81
C SER A 147 16.14 9.04 13.25
N GLY A 148 15.84 9.38 12.00
CA GLY A 148 16.44 10.52 11.29
C GLY A 148 15.92 10.65 9.87
N GLN A 149 16.73 11.20 8.96
CA GLN A 149 16.43 11.20 7.52
C GLN A 149 16.69 9.81 6.93
N THR A 150 15.63 9.08 6.57
CA THR A 150 15.71 7.69 6.13
C THR A 150 15.45 7.47 4.65
N GLU A 151 15.04 8.50 3.91
CA GLU A 151 14.77 8.41 2.47
C GLU A 151 15.97 7.83 1.68
N PRO A 152 17.24 8.23 1.92
CA PRO A 152 18.38 7.67 1.19
C PRO A 152 18.60 6.17 1.42
N TYR A 153 18.00 5.59 2.46
CA TYR A 153 18.09 4.17 2.78
C TYR A 153 16.89 3.41 2.20
N ILE A 154 15.67 3.82 2.55
CA ILE A 154 14.41 3.13 2.20
C ILE A 154 14.03 3.37 0.73
N GLY A 155 14.19 4.61 0.25
CA GLY A 155 13.69 5.04 -1.05
C GLY A 155 12.19 4.79 -1.17
N SER A 156 11.78 4.17 -2.28
CA SER A 156 10.40 3.76 -2.56
C SER A 156 10.10 2.29 -2.27
N SER A 157 10.98 1.60 -1.52
CA SER A 157 10.81 0.19 -1.18
C SER A 157 10.05 0.00 0.15
N ASP A 158 9.56 -1.20 0.41
CA ASP A 158 9.06 -1.64 1.73
C ASP A 158 10.21 -2.15 2.64
N LEU A 159 11.38 -1.50 2.60
CA LEU A 159 12.49 -1.75 3.54
C LEU A 159 12.13 -1.23 4.94
N ILE A 160 12.29 -2.06 5.96
CA ILE A 160 11.99 -1.68 7.35
C ILE A 160 13.28 -1.40 8.10
N LEU A 161 13.37 -0.21 8.72
CA LEU A 161 14.45 0.13 9.65
C LEU A 161 13.96 0.01 11.10
N PHE A 162 14.53 -0.93 11.86
CA PHE A 162 14.34 -1.03 13.30
C PHE A 162 15.36 -0.12 14.00
N PRO A 163 14.94 0.86 14.82
CA PRO A 163 15.87 1.64 15.62
C PRO A 163 16.63 0.76 16.60
N SER A 164 17.97 0.83 16.58
CA SER A 164 18.82 0.07 17.51
C SER A 164 18.73 0.57 18.96
N VAL A 165 18.16 1.76 19.17
CA VAL A 165 18.03 2.51 20.44
C VAL A 165 19.38 2.99 21.00
N VAL A 166 20.34 2.10 21.14
CA VAL A 166 21.73 2.39 21.49
C VAL A 166 22.63 2.08 20.31
N ASP A 167 23.89 2.54 20.35
CA ASP A 167 24.87 2.14 19.33
C ASP A 167 25.03 0.60 19.32
N VAL A 168 25.29 0.05 18.13
CA VAL A 168 25.50 -1.39 17.95
C VAL A 168 26.97 -1.69 18.24
N CYS A 169 27.24 -1.89 19.53
CA CYS A 169 28.54 -2.15 20.10
C CYS A 169 28.42 -3.15 21.26
N GLY A 170 28.49 -4.42 20.92
CA GLY A 170 28.33 -5.55 21.83
C GLY A 170 26.89 -5.87 22.23
N ILE A 171 26.72 -7.07 22.80
CA ILE A 171 25.44 -7.52 23.37
C ILE A 171 25.31 -7.02 24.81
N ASN A 172 24.29 -6.22 25.06
CA ASN A 172 23.92 -5.68 26.37
C ASN A 172 22.41 -5.87 26.62
N SER A 173 21.92 -5.41 27.78
CA SER A 173 20.51 -5.58 28.15
C SER A 173 19.53 -4.94 27.16
N VAL A 174 19.92 -3.82 26.52
CA VAL A 174 19.09 -3.12 25.54
C VAL A 174 19.20 -3.79 24.16
N SER A 175 20.42 -4.01 23.66
CA SER A 175 20.61 -4.60 22.33
C SER A 175 20.05 -6.01 22.23
N ARG A 176 20.08 -6.79 23.33
CA ARG A 176 19.43 -8.11 23.40
C ARG A 176 17.93 -8.01 23.09
N VAL A 177 17.21 -7.10 23.72
CA VAL A 177 15.76 -6.93 23.52
C VAL A 177 15.48 -6.46 22.10
N VAL A 178 16.21 -5.46 21.62
CA VAL A 178 15.99 -4.87 20.29
C VAL A 178 16.27 -5.87 19.17
N LEU A 179 17.41 -6.56 19.22
CA LEU A 179 17.77 -7.58 18.22
C LEU A 179 16.83 -8.80 18.30
N SER A 180 16.37 -9.19 19.49
CA SER A 180 15.36 -10.24 19.63
C SER A 180 14.04 -9.86 18.98
N ASN A 181 13.53 -8.65 19.23
CA ASN A 181 12.29 -8.16 18.62
C ASN A 181 12.41 -8.06 17.09
N ALA A 182 13.52 -7.53 16.57
CA ALA A 182 13.74 -7.43 15.14
C ALA A 182 13.84 -8.82 14.47
N GLY A 183 14.56 -9.76 15.10
CA GLY A 183 14.67 -11.13 14.62
C GLY A 183 13.33 -11.87 14.60
N ALA A 184 12.53 -11.73 15.65
CA ALA A 184 11.19 -12.32 15.74
C ALA A 184 10.22 -11.70 14.72
N ALA A 185 10.22 -10.37 14.57
CA ALA A 185 9.41 -9.67 13.57
C ALA A 185 9.74 -10.14 12.15
N PHE A 186 11.04 -10.19 11.81
CA PHE A 186 11.51 -10.69 10.52
C PHE A 186 11.10 -12.15 10.27
N ALA A 187 11.30 -13.03 11.26
CA ALA A 187 10.88 -14.43 11.15
C ALA A 187 9.35 -14.56 10.96
N GLY A 188 8.56 -13.74 11.64
CA GLY A 188 7.10 -13.66 11.46
C GLY A 188 6.70 -13.26 10.03
N MET A 189 7.38 -12.27 9.44
CA MET A 189 7.17 -11.87 8.04
C MET A 189 7.48 -13.01 7.08
N VAL A 190 8.59 -13.71 7.28
CA VAL A 190 9.01 -14.85 6.44
C VAL A 190 8.02 -16.02 6.56
N ASN A 191 7.68 -16.43 7.79
CA ASN A 191 6.73 -17.50 8.06
C ASN A 191 5.35 -17.19 7.46
N GLY A 192 4.86 -15.96 7.67
CA GLY A 192 3.55 -15.53 7.16
C GLY A 192 3.50 -15.51 5.64
N ARG A 193 4.59 -15.07 4.98
CA ARG A 193 4.68 -15.07 3.51
C ARG A 193 4.72 -16.49 2.95
N LEU A 194 5.58 -17.36 3.49
CA LEU A 194 5.70 -18.75 3.03
C LEU A 194 4.42 -19.56 3.31
N GLY A 195 3.71 -19.28 4.41
CA GLY A 195 2.44 -19.92 4.73
C GLY A 195 1.28 -19.52 3.79
N ARG A 196 1.32 -18.30 3.20
CA ARG A 196 0.28 -17.81 2.29
C ARG A 196 0.34 -18.41 0.88
N SER A 197 1.47 -18.97 0.46
CA SER A 197 1.66 -19.49 -0.90
C SER A 197 0.71 -20.64 -1.31
N ASN A 198 -0.04 -21.23 -0.36
CA ASN A 198 -1.01 -22.30 -0.63
C ASN A 198 -2.48 -21.85 -0.80
N VAL A 199 -2.80 -20.55 -0.66
CA VAL A 199 -4.22 -20.09 -0.57
C VAL A 199 -4.66 -19.17 -1.74
N TYR A 200 -3.74 -18.65 -2.55
CA TYR A 200 -4.04 -17.56 -3.51
C TYR A 200 -4.44 -17.98 -4.94
N SER A 201 -4.75 -19.25 -5.22
CA SER A 201 -5.05 -19.70 -6.58
C SER A 201 -6.48 -19.46 -7.11
N SER A 202 -7.30 -18.60 -6.48
CA SER A 202 -8.72 -18.46 -6.88
C SER A 202 -9.32 -17.05 -6.98
N TYR A 203 -8.55 -15.96 -6.78
CA TYR A 203 -9.05 -14.63 -7.09
C TYR A 203 -8.68 -14.24 -8.52
N ASN A 204 -9.69 -13.94 -9.36
CA ASN A 204 -9.50 -13.31 -10.66
C ASN A 204 -8.60 -12.08 -10.52
N GLU A 205 -7.35 -12.17 -10.99
CA GLU A 205 -6.40 -11.05 -10.99
C GLU A 205 -6.99 -9.91 -11.85
N ARG A 206 -7.50 -8.86 -11.18
CA ARG A 206 -7.90 -7.63 -11.87
C ARG A 206 -6.63 -6.96 -12.39
N LEU A 207 -6.67 -6.49 -13.62
CA LEU A 207 -5.58 -5.69 -14.16
C LEU A 207 -5.46 -4.40 -13.34
N THR A 208 -4.27 -4.12 -12.86
CA THR A 208 -3.94 -2.97 -12.03
C THR A 208 -3.37 -1.84 -12.88
N VAL A 209 -3.93 -0.64 -12.71
CA VAL A 209 -3.54 0.59 -13.40
C VAL A 209 -2.93 1.59 -12.42
N GLY A 210 -1.73 2.07 -12.72
CA GLY A 210 -1.06 3.13 -11.96
C GLY A 210 -1.50 4.52 -12.40
N LEU A 211 -1.86 5.38 -11.44
CA LEU A 211 -2.32 6.77 -11.67
C LEU A 211 -1.41 7.76 -10.93
N THR A 212 -0.88 8.77 -11.61
CA THR A 212 -0.15 9.88 -10.94
C THR A 212 -1.07 11.04 -10.62
N MET A 213 -0.92 11.61 -9.43
CA MET A 213 -1.85 12.59 -8.85
C MET A 213 -1.13 13.72 -8.13
N PHE A 214 -1.74 14.90 -8.13
CA PHE A 214 -1.43 16.00 -7.22
C PHE A 214 -2.71 16.62 -6.67
N GLY A 215 -2.61 17.42 -5.60
CA GLY A 215 -3.79 18.10 -5.02
C GLY A 215 -4.57 18.93 -6.06
N VAL A 216 -3.87 19.53 -7.02
CA VAL A 216 -4.44 20.37 -8.09
C VAL A 216 -4.98 19.59 -9.30
N THR A 217 -4.73 18.28 -9.38
CA THR A 217 -5.26 17.37 -10.41
C THR A 217 -6.18 16.28 -9.82
N THR A 218 -6.44 16.35 -8.50
CA THR A 218 -7.29 15.38 -7.79
C THR A 218 -8.68 15.20 -8.40
N PRO A 219 -9.39 16.25 -8.88
CA PRO A 219 -10.68 16.05 -9.57
C PRO A 219 -10.58 15.12 -10.79
N CYS A 220 -9.59 15.34 -11.66
CA CYS A 220 -9.33 14.48 -12.80
C CYS A 220 -9.04 13.03 -12.37
N VAL A 221 -8.09 12.85 -11.45
CA VAL A 221 -7.65 11.51 -11.02
C VAL A 221 -8.79 10.73 -10.35
N ASN A 222 -9.61 11.38 -9.53
CA ASN A 222 -10.75 10.73 -8.89
C ASN A 222 -11.79 10.27 -9.91
N ALA A 223 -12.11 11.10 -10.91
CA ALA A 223 -13.02 10.73 -11.99
C ALA A 223 -12.47 9.56 -12.83
N VAL A 224 -11.18 9.61 -13.21
CA VAL A 224 -10.49 8.51 -13.90
C VAL A 224 -10.52 7.23 -13.07
N LYS A 225 -10.20 7.31 -11.78
CA LYS A 225 -10.20 6.17 -10.85
C LYS A 225 -11.59 5.53 -10.77
N GLU A 226 -12.62 6.33 -10.53
CA GLU A 226 -14.00 5.85 -10.44
C GLU A 226 -14.41 5.12 -11.71
N ARG A 227 -14.07 5.70 -12.87
CA ARG A 227 -14.36 5.09 -14.16
C ARG A 227 -13.61 3.78 -14.39
N LEU A 228 -12.30 3.72 -14.13
CA LEU A 228 -11.52 2.49 -14.25
C LEU A 228 -12.03 1.36 -13.35
N VAL A 229 -12.45 1.69 -12.13
CA VAL A 229 -13.07 0.72 -11.21
C VAL A 229 -14.38 0.16 -11.78
N LYS A 230 -15.22 1.01 -12.40
CA LYS A 230 -16.44 0.57 -13.11
C LYS A 230 -16.12 -0.34 -14.30
N GLU A 231 -15.01 -0.09 -14.99
CA GLU A 231 -14.51 -0.93 -16.10
C GLU A 231 -13.83 -2.22 -15.62
N GLY A 232 -13.73 -2.45 -14.30
CA GLY A 232 -13.23 -3.69 -13.71
C GLY A 232 -11.73 -3.72 -13.43
N TYR A 233 -11.04 -2.58 -13.52
CA TYR A 233 -9.63 -2.45 -13.17
C TYR A 233 -9.44 -2.23 -11.67
N GLU A 234 -8.29 -2.65 -11.16
CA GLU A 234 -7.74 -2.18 -9.89
C GLU A 234 -6.89 -0.92 -10.15
N THR A 235 -6.85 0.01 -9.20
CA THR A 235 -6.13 1.28 -9.38
C THR A 235 -5.20 1.56 -8.20
N LEU A 236 -3.96 1.93 -8.49
CA LEU A 236 -3.00 2.42 -7.50
C LEU A 236 -2.69 3.89 -7.79
N VAL A 237 -2.97 4.78 -6.83
CA VAL A 237 -2.75 6.22 -6.98
C VAL A 237 -1.45 6.62 -6.30
N PHE A 238 -0.59 7.32 -7.04
CA PHE A 238 0.73 7.78 -6.61
C PHE A 238 0.75 9.30 -6.56
N HIS A 239 1.07 9.85 -5.40
CA HIS A 239 1.29 11.29 -5.27
C HIS A 239 2.59 11.67 -5.97
N ALA A 240 2.55 12.59 -6.94
CA ALA A 240 3.67 12.96 -7.80
C ALA A 240 4.71 13.85 -7.08
N THR A 241 5.36 13.30 -6.06
CA THR A 241 6.33 13.98 -5.19
C THR A 241 7.78 13.58 -5.48
N GLY A 242 8.07 13.05 -6.67
CA GLY A 242 9.36 12.47 -7.06
C GLY A 242 9.47 11.01 -6.64
N THR A 243 9.19 10.72 -5.37
CA THR A 243 9.16 9.35 -4.84
C THR A 243 7.96 8.54 -5.33
N GLY A 244 6.81 9.19 -5.57
CA GLY A 244 5.62 8.51 -6.07
C GLY A 244 5.77 7.96 -7.48
N GLY A 245 6.31 8.73 -8.42
CA GLY A 245 6.63 8.23 -9.76
C GLY A 245 7.61 7.06 -9.73
N LYS A 246 8.64 7.13 -8.87
CA LYS A 246 9.62 6.02 -8.68
C LYS A 246 8.97 4.76 -8.12
N ALA A 247 8.07 4.91 -7.14
CA ALA A 247 7.32 3.80 -6.57
C ALA A 247 6.44 3.12 -7.63
N MET A 248 5.71 3.90 -8.42
CA MET A 248 4.90 3.42 -9.53
C MET A 248 5.75 2.63 -10.54
N GLU A 249 6.89 3.18 -10.95
CA GLU A 249 7.77 2.53 -11.92
C GLU A 249 8.44 1.27 -11.37
N SER A 250 8.74 1.20 -10.07
CA SER A 250 9.20 -0.05 -9.45
C SER A 250 8.16 -1.15 -9.58
N LEU A 251 6.91 -0.84 -9.24
CA LEU A 251 5.79 -1.78 -9.36
C LEU A 251 5.50 -2.19 -10.82
N VAL A 252 5.76 -1.31 -11.79
CA VAL A 252 5.76 -1.65 -13.21
C VAL A 252 6.89 -2.63 -13.56
N ARG A 253 8.13 -2.37 -13.11
CA ARG A 253 9.28 -3.29 -13.36
C ARG A 253 9.03 -4.68 -12.76
N GLU A 254 8.35 -4.73 -11.63
CA GLU A 254 8.00 -5.94 -10.90
C GLU A 254 6.77 -6.67 -11.48
N GLY A 255 6.02 -6.02 -12.39
CA GLY A 255 4.86 -6.61 -13.05
C GLY A 255 3.55 -6.51 -12.26
N HIS A 256 3.55 -5.77 -11.15
CA HIS A 256 2.36 -5.52 -10.33
C HIS A 256 1.39 -4.51 -10.98
N ILE A 257 1.88 -3.64 -11.86
CA ILE A 257 1.08 -2.69 -12.64
C ILE A 257 1.14 -3.07 -14.12
N GLN A 258 -0.02 -3.26 -14.75
CA GLN A 258 -0.13 -3.70 -16.15
C GLN A 258 -0.53 -2.59 -17.11
N GLY A 259 -0.84 -1.39 -16.61
CA GLY A 259 -1.09 -0.19 -17.42
C GLY A 259 -0.89 1.08 -16.60
N VAL A 260 -0.59 2.20 -17.27
CA VAL A 260 -0.34 3.48 -16.59
C VAL A 260 -1.13 4.60 -17.24
N LEU A 261 -1.76 5.40 -16.39
CA LEU A 261 -2.37 6.69 -16.70
C LEU A 261 -1.57 7.75 -15.94
N ASP A 262 -0.49 8.23 -16.56
CA ASP A 262 0.43 9.21 -15.99
C ASP A 262 -0.15 10.63 -16.20
N ILE A 263 -1.18 10.95 -15.43
CA ILE A 263 -1.97 12.19 -15.55
C ILE A 263 -1.15 13.39 -15.08
N THR A 264 -0.35 13.22 -14.02
CA THR A 264 0.37 14.28 -13.33
C THR A 264 1.87 14.09 -13.46
N THR A 265 2.48 14.74 -14.45
CA THR A 265 3.92 14.64 -14.74
C THR A 265 4.76 15.78 -14.13
N THR A 266 4.26 16.44 -13.08
CA THR A 266 4.90 17.60 -12.41
C THR A 266 6.33 17.32 -11.92
N GLU A 267 6.68 16.07 -11.63
CA GLU A 267 8.02 15.67 -11.19
C GLU A 267 9.11 16.03 -12.23
N VAL A 268 8.73 16.15 -13.51
CA VAL A 268 9.61 16.61 -14.60
C VAL A 268 9.93 18.10 -14.46
N ALA A 269 8.98 18.93 -14.02
CA ALA A 269 9.21 20.36 -13.81
C ALA A 269 10.25 20.56 -12.71
N ASP A 270 10.09 19.84 -11.59
CA ASP A 270 11.06 19.83 -10.49
C ASP A 270 12.43 19.32 -10.93
N TYR A 271 12.51 18.26 -11.74
CA TYR A 271 13.78 17.75 -12.24
C TYR A 271 14.52 18.76 -13.12
N VAL A 272 13.81 19.43 -14.03
CA VAL A 272 14.41 20.37 -15.00
C VAL A 272 14.80 21.70 -14.35
N VAL A 273 14.01 22.20 -13.39
CA VAL A 273 14.22 23.52 -12.76
C VAL A 273 15.02 23.42 -11.45
N GLY A 274 14.97 22.28 -10.76
CA GLY A 274 15.64 22.05 -9.47
C GLY A 274 14.72 22.21 -8.26
N GLY A 275 13.50 21.66 -8.35
CA GLY A 275 12.55 21.57 -7.23
C GLY A 275 12.83 20.40 -6.27
N VAL A 276 12.09 20.35 -5.16
CA VAL A 276 12.29 19.37 -4.07
C VAL A 276 11.57 18.05 -4.29
N MET A 277 10.66 17.97 -5.26
CA MET A 277 9.84 16.80 -5.61
C MET A 277 10.21 16.24 -7.00
N ALA A 278 11.49 16.34 -7.35
CA ALA A 278 12.01 15.95 -8.66
C ALA A 278 11.96 14.43 -8.90
N CYS A 279 11.62 14.03 -10.14
CA CYS A 279 11.98 12.70 -10.62
C CYS A 279 13.50 12.62 -10.87
N ASP A 280 13.98 11.46 -11.33
CA ASP A 280 15.33 11.35 -11.88
C ASP A 280 15.30 11.27 -13.41
N SER A 281 16.48 11.19 -14.01
CA SER A 281 16.63 11.10 -15.46
C SER A 281 16.05 9.82 -16.07
N SER A 282 15.68 8.82 -15.25
CA SER A 282 15.12 7.54 -15.70
C SER A 282 13.59 7.54 -15.80
N ARG A 283 12.92 8.65 -15.45
CA ARG A 283 11.45 8.75 -15.53
C ARG A 283 10.94 8.33 -16.92
N PHE A 284 9.90 7.52 -16.90
CA PHE A 284 9.21 6.81 -17.98
C PHE A 284 9.90 5.54 -18.50
N ASP A 285 11.18 5.30 -18.21
CA ASP A 285 11.95 4.20 -18.81
C ASP A 285 11.35 2.83 -18.46
N ALA A 286 10.97 2.62 -17.19
CA ALA A 286 10.37 1.35 -16.74
C ALA A 286 9.12 0.96 -17.53
N ILE A 287 8.26 1.95 -17.81
CA ILE A 287 6.98 1.77 -18.49
C ILE A 287 7.23 1.39 -19.96
N ILE A 288 8.18 2.09 -20.59
CA ILE A 288 8.61 1.86 -21.96
C ILE A 288 9.25 0.48 -22.12
N GLU A 289 10.17 0.13 -21.22
CA GLU A 289 10.88 -1.17 -21.21
C GLU A 289 9.93 -2.35 -21.06
N LYS A 290 8.91 -2.22 -20.19
CA LYS A 290 7.89 -3.26 -19.96
C LYS A 290 6.82 -3.32 -21.04
N LYS A 291 6.78 -2.33 -21.93
CA LYS A 291 5.83 -2.25 -23.05
C LYS A 291 4.36 -2.34 -22.63
N ILE A 292 4.03 -1.83 -21.44
CA ILE A 292 2.64 -1.74 -20.98
C ILE A 292 1.94 -0.53 -21.61
N PRO A 293 0.60 -0.54 -21.72
CA PRO A 293 -0.17 0.61 -22.22
C PRO A 293 0.09 1.85 -21.35
N LEU A 294 0.45 2.95 -22.00
CA LEU A 294 0.70 4.24 -21.35
C LEU A 294 -0.18 5.32 -21.95
N VAL A 295 -1.01 5.94 -21.12
CA VAL A 295 -1.64 7.24 -21.42
C VAL A 295 -0.97 8.29 -20.54
N LEU A 296 -0.36 9.29 -21.16
CA LEU A 296 0.35 10.37 -20.47
C LEU A 296 -0.40 11.70 -20.66
N SER A 297 -0.42 12.54 -19.64
CA SER A 297 -0.88 13.92 -19.73
C SER A 297 0.14 14.87 -19.12
N VAL A 298 -0.24 16.13 -18.91
CA VAL A 298 0.65 17.24 -18.55
C VAL A 298 0.27 17.88 -17.22
N GLY A 299 -0.45 17.15 -16.37
CA GLY A 299 -0.99 17.66 -15.13
C GLY A 299 0.06 18.22 -14.19
N ALA A 300 -0.24 19.40 -13.66
CA ALA A 300 0.61 20.17 -12.74
C ALA A 300 2.00 20.56 -13.29
N LEU A 301 2.30 20.43 -14.60
CA LEU A 301 3.56 20.95 -15.17
C LEU A 301 3.67 22.50 -15.09
N ASP A 302 2.63 23.18 -14.62
CA ASP A 302 2.63 24.60 -14.33
C ASP A 302 3.40 24.97 -13.05
N MET A 303 3.84 24.01 -12.24
CA MET A 303 4.48 24.30 -10.95
C MET A 303 5.78 23.55 -10.71
N VAL A 304 6.68 24.23 -9.98
CA VAL A 304 7.88 23.65 -9.37
C VAL A 304 7.74 23.73 -7.86
N ASN A 305 7.99 22.64 -7.15
CA ASN A 305 7.82 22.55 -5.71
C ASN A 305 9.08 22.95 -4.96
N PHE A 306 8.90 23.77 -3.93
CA PHE A 306 9.93 24.09 -2.94
C PHE A 306 9.38 23.90 -1.52
N GLY A 307 10.28 23.97 -0.55
CA GLY A 307 9.93 24.02 0.86
C GLY A 307 9.29 25.35 1.27
N ALA A 308 9.48 25.73 2.53
CA ALA A 308 9.05 27.01 3.05
C ALA A 308 9.58 28.18 2.19
N LYS A 309 8.87 29.31 2.14
CA LYS A 309 9.22 30.43 1.25
C LYS A 309 10.66 30.93 1.41
N ASN A 310 11.21 30.85 2.62
CA ASN A 310 12.58 31.23 2.94
C ASN A 310 13.64 30.22 2.46
N THR A 311 13.26 28.99 2.11
CA THR A 311 14.18 27.98 1.55
C THR A 311 14.28 28.06 0.03
N ILE A 312 13.50 28.92 -0.63
CA ILE A 312 13.55 29.09 -2.08
C ILE A 312 14.90 29.70 -2.48
N PRO A 313 15.65 29.07 -3.41
CA PRO A 313 16.92 29.59 -3.92
C PRO A 313 16.83 31.04 -4.39
N SER A 314 17.88 31.84 -4.14
CA SER A 314 17.87 33.30 -4.37
C SER A 314 17.55 33.70 -5.81
N ASN A 315 17.98 32.89 -6.77
CA ASN A 315 17.69 33.06 -8.21
C ASN A 315 16.20 32.90 -8.57
N PHE A 316 15.39 32.31 -7.69
CA PHE A 316 13.96 32.08 -7.92
C PHE A 316 13.04 32.99 -7.09
N GLN A 317 13.58 33.81 -6.17
CA GLN A 317 12.76 34.62 -5.26
C GLN A 317 11.88 35.67 -5.95
N GLN A 318 12.26 36.13 -7.14
CA GLN A 318 11.50 37.11 -7.93
C GLN A 318 10.44 36.46 -8.84
N ARG A 319 10.36 35.12 -8.84
CA ARG A 319 9.39 34.38 -9.65
C ARG A 319 8.00 34.47 -9.01
N LYS A 320 6.99 34.06 -9.76
CA LYS A 320 5.60 34.00 -9.29
C LYS A 320 5.44 32.82 -8.32
N ILE A 321 5.55 33.10 -7.02
CA ILE A 321 5.43 32.12 -5.94
C ILE A 321 4.02 32.14 -5.36
N TYR A 322 3.44 30.95 -5.20
CA TYR A 322 2.23 30.72 -4.41
C TYR A 322 2.60 29.92 -3.15
N VAL A 323 2.27 30.45 -1.98
CA VAL A 323 2.53 29.77 -0.70
C VAL A 323 1.35 28.85 -0.42
N HIS A 324 1.55 27.54 -0.57
CA HIS A 324 0.50 26.56 -0.34
C HIS A 324 0.25 26.36 1.17
N ASN A 325 1.34 26.25 1.94
CA ASN A 325 1.34 26.25 3.39
C ASN A 325 2.71 26.71 3.93
N GLU A 326 2.90 26.68 5.25
CA GLU A 326 4.17 27.11 5.88
C GLU A 326 5.39 26.31 5.43
N GLN A 327 5.21 25.06 5.02
CA GLN A 327 6.28 24.13 4.63
C GLN A 327 6.45 23.97 3.12
N VAL A 328 5.48 24.42 2.31
CA VAL A 328 5.45 24.18 0.87
C VAL A 328 5.08 25.46 0.12
N SER A 329 5.97 25.87 -0.76
CA SER A 329 5.76 26.94 -1.74
C SER A 329 5.89 26.37 -3.14
N ILE A 330 5.04 26.82 -4.05
CA ILE A 330 5.07 26.41 -5.46
C ILE A 330 5.37 27.61 -6.34
N MET A 331 6.20 27.40 -7.36
CA MET A 331 6.65 28.42 -8.30
C MET A 331 6.04 28.17 -9.68
N ARG A 332 5.44 29.20 -10.29
CA ARG A 332 4.89 29.08 -11.66
C ARG A 332 6.01 28.86 -12.68
N THR A 333 5.88 27.85 -13.51
CA THR A 333 6.81 27.57 -14.63
C THR A 333 6.66 28.58 -15.77
N THR A 334 7.76 28.91 -16.45
CA THR A 334 7.75 29.82 -17.60
C THR A 334 7.53 29.10 -18.93
N VAL A 335 7.23 29.87 -19.98
CA VAL A 335 7.20 29.42 -21.38
C VAL A 335 8.46 28.62 -21.75
N ASP A 336 9.66 29.13 -21.47
CA ASP A 336 10.91 28.45 -21.84
C ASP A 336 11.18 27.19 -21.01
N GLU A 337 10.75 27.15 -19.76
CA GLU A 337 10.80 25.93 -18.93
C GLU A 337 9.86 24.86 -19.49
N ASN A 338 8.65 25.25 -19.92
CA ASN A 338 7.69 24.34 -20.55
C ASN A 338 8.22 23.72 -21.85
N LYS A 339 8.98 24.45 -22.67
CA LYS A 339 9.70 23.89 -23.84
C LYS A 339 10.69 22.79 -23.43
N LYS A 340 11.40 22.99 -22.31
CA LYS A 340 12.35 21.98 -21.79
C LYS A 340 11.63 20.74 -21.26
N PHE A 341 10.47 20.91 -20.63
CA PHE A 341 9.65 19.77 -20.17
C PHE A 341 9.16 18.95 -21.36
N ALA A 342 8.67 19.62 -22.41
CA ALA A 342 8.28 18.98 -23.66
C ALA A 342 9.45 18.19 -24.27
N GLY A 343 10.65 18.79 -24.31
CA GLY A 343 11.88 18.11 -24.75
C GLY A 343 12.19 16.84 -23.97
N PHE A 344 12.18 16.91 -22.63
CA PHE A 344 12.45 15.75 -21.77
C PHE A 344 11.45 14.61 -22.01
N ILE A 345 10.15 14.93 -22.06
CA ILE A 345 9.08 13.94 -22.27
C ILE A 345 9.19 13.34 -23.69
N ALA A 346 9.36 14.18 -24.71
CA ALA A 346 9.47 13.72 -26.09
C ALA A 346 10.69 12.81 -26.32
N ASP A 347 11.85 13.16 -25.75
CA ASP A 347 13.07 12.36 -25.85
C ASP A 347 12.91 10.94 -25.29
N LYS A 348 12.07 10.79 -24.25
CA LYS A 348 11.72 9.50 -23.68
C LYS A 348 10.73 8.75 -24.55
N LEU A 349 9.59 9.38 -24.88
CA LEU A 349 8.51 8.72 -25.64
C LEU A 349 8.93 8.34 -27.07
N ASN A 350 9.83 9.10 -27.69
CA ASN A 350 10.36 8.80 -29.04
C ASN A 350 11.20 7.53 -29.08
N LYS A 351 11.76 7.09 -27.94
CA LYS A 351 12.48 5.82 -27.79
C LYS A 351 11.54 4.64 -27.52
N SER A 352 10.25 4.91 -27.28
CA SER A 352 9.29 3.87 -26.98
C SER A 352 8.92 3.04 -28.21
N SER A 353 8.83 1.73 -27.98
CA SER A 353 8.20 0.75 -28.88
C SER A 353 6.87 0.22 -28.33
N SER A 354 6.34 0.84 -27.27
CA SER A 354 5.06 0.49 -26.65
C SER A 354 3.93 1.37 -27.18
N LYS A 355 2.68 0.92 -26.93
CA LYS A 355 1.50 1.73 -27.20
C LYS A 355 1.42 2.90 -26.22
N VAL A 356 1.65 4.09 -26.72
CA VAL A 356 1.62 5.35 -25.99
C VAL A 356 0.55 6.27 -26.58
N ARG A 357 -0.22 6.92 -25.71
CA ARG A 357 -1.10 8.02 -26.10
C ARG A 357 -0.82 9.21 -25.19
N VAL A 358 -0.67 10.39 -25.77
CA VAL A 358 -0.50 11.63 -25.01
C VAL A 358 -1.79 12.44 -25.14
N CYS A 359 -2.44 12.74 -24.02
CA CYS A 359 -3.69 13.51 -23.98
C CYS A 359 -3.43 14.90 -23.40
N LEU A 360 -3.72 15.93 -24.19
CA LEU A 360 -3.37 17.32 -23.88
C LEU A 360 -4.63 18.18 -23.66
N PRO A 361 -4.85 18.77 -22.48
CA PRO A 361 -6.00 19.63 -22.19
C PRO A 361 -5.72 21.11 -22.54
N LEU A 362 -6.46 21.66 -23.50
CA LEU A 362 -6.24 23.03 -24.01
C LEU A 362 -6.52 24.15 -23.01
N LYS A 363 -7.47 23.97 -22.09
CA LYS A 363 -7.94 25.08 -21.23
C LYS A 363 -7.14 25.27 -19.96
N GLY A 364 -6.22 24.35 -19.66
CA GLY A 364 -5.34 24.43 -18.50
C GLY A 364 -4.97 23.07 -17.90
N ILE A 365 -3.85 23.05 -17.17
CA ILE A 365 -3.17 21.83 -16.73
C ILE A 365 -3.19 21.61 -15.19
N SER A 366 -3.84 22.49 -14.43
CA SER A 366 -4.01 22.33 -12.98
C SER A 366 -5.16 23.19 -12.45
N ALA A 367 -5.65 22.90 -11.24
CA ALA A 367 -6.63 23.77 -10.57
C ALA A 367 -6.16 25.23 -10.37
N LEU A 368 -4.85 25.50 -10.45
CA LEU A 368 -4.29 26.85 -10.37
C LEU A 368 -4.07 27.48 -11.76
N ASP A 369 -4.05 26.68 -12.82
CA ASP A 369 -3.95 27.10 -14.22
C ASP A 369 -5.34 27.08 -14.88
N SER A 370 -6.24 27.93 -14.39
CA SER A 370 -7.61 28.09 -14.89
C SER A 370 -7.96 29.58 -14.85
N PRO A 371 -8.92 30.08 -15.66
CA PRO A 371 -9.30 31.49 -15.63
C PRO A 371 -9.47 32.03 -14.20
N ASP A 372 -8.93 33.22 -13.95
CA ASP A 372 -8.90 33.92 -12.66
C ASP A 372 -8.11 33.23 -11.52
N LYS A 373 -7.35 32.18 -11.82
CA LYS A 373 -6.49 31.50 -10.83
C LYS A 373 -5.05 32.01 -10.86
N PRO A 374 -4.31 31.88 -9.74
CA PRO A 374 -2.98 32.46 -9.61
C PRO A 374 -2.01 32.00 -10.69
N PHE A 375 -2.11 30.77 -11.19
CA PHE A 375 -1.17 30.21 -12.17
C PHE A 375 -1.75 30.19 -13.59
N HIS A 376 -2.86 30.88 -13.86
CA HIS A 376 -3.37 30.97 -15.22
C HIS A 376 -2.36 31.64 -16.15
N ASP A 377 -1.89 30.88 -17.14
CA ASP A 377 -0.97 31.36 -18.18
C ASP A 377 -1.20 30.58 -19.49
N PRO A 378 -2.16 31.04 -20.33
CA PRO A 378 -2.45 30.40 -21.61
C PRO A 378 -1.26 30.32 -22.56
N GLU A 379 -0.31 31.26 -22.48
CA GLU A 379 0.87 31.27 -23.35
C GLU A 379 1.83 30.12 -22.99
N ALA A 380 2.07 29.91 -21.70
CA ALA A 380 2.88 28.79 -21.21
C ALA A 380 2.23 27.44 -21.55
N THR A 381 0.91 27.33 -21.36
CA THR A 381 0.16 26.11 -21.67
C THR A 381 0.16 25.83 -23.17
N ASP A 382 -0.19 26.81 -24.02
CA ASP A 382 -0.17 26.64 -25.48
C ASP A 382 1.22 26.25 -26.02
N THR A 383 2.28 26.87 -25.45
CA THR A 383 3.66 26.51 -25.79
C THR A 383 3.97 25.05 -25.45
N LEU A 384 3.61 24.60 -24.25
CA LEU A 384 3.82 23.21 -23.83
C LEU A 384 3.15 22.22 -24.79
N LEU A 385 1.85 22.46 -25.09
CA LEU A 385 1.07 21.55 -25.91
C LEU A 385 1.57 21.53 -27.36
N THR A 386 1.93 22.69 -27.90
CA THR A 386 2.45 22.82 -29.27
C THR A 386 3.82 22.16 -29.42
N GLU A 387 4.74 22.35 -28.46
CA GLU A 387 6.05 21.68 -28.51
C GLU A 387 5.92 20.16 -28.35
N LEU A 388 5.03 19.66 -27.48
CA LEU A 388 4.78 18.21 -27.38
C LEU A 388 4.25 17.62 -28.69
N GLN A 389 3.31 18.29 -29.36
CA GLN A 389 2.79 17.86 -30.67
C GLN A 389 3.88 17.84 -31.75
N LYS A 390 4.80 18.81 -31.71
CA LYS A 390 5.89 18.94 -32.68
C LYS A 390 7.02 17.92 -32.45
N LEU A 391 7.41 17.71 -31.20
CA LEU A 391 8.58 16.91 -30.84
C LEU A 391 8.28 15.40 -30.76
N ILE A 392 7.04 15.02 -30.45
CA ILE A 392 6.65 13.61 -30.38
C ILE A 392 6.37 13.09 -31.79
N LEU A 393 7.18 12.13 -32.24
CA LEU A 393 7.03 11.50 -33.55
C LEU A 393 5.78 10.62 -33.56
N THR A 394 4.77 10.99 -34.35
CA THR A 394 3.52 10.22 -34.41
C THR A 394 3.69 8.92 -35.20
N THR A 395 3.23 7.81 -34.63
CA THR A 395 3.18 6.47 -35.25
C THR A 395 1.84 5.81 -34.92
N GLU A 396 1.58 4.59 -35.41
CA GLU A 396 0.39 3.81 -35.02
C GLU A 396 0.35 3.56 -33.50
N ASP A 397 1.50 3.23 -32.92
CA ASP A 397 1.63 2.96 -31.50
C ASP A 397 1.82 4.22 -30.65
N ARG A 398 2.19 5.37 -31.22
CA ARG A 398 2.39 6.62 -30.46
C ARG A 398 1.60 7.78 -31.09
N GLN A 399 0.58 8.27 -30.38
CA GLN A 399 -0.24 9.38 -30.86
C GLN A 399 -0.36 10.48 -29.81
N VAL A 400 -0.49 11.72 -30.28
CA VAL A 400 -0.81 12.90 -29.46
C VAL A 400 -2.24 13.33 -29.80
N LYS A 401 -3.09 13.44 -28.78
CA LYS A 401 -4.49 13.86 -28.87
C LYS A 401 -4.68 15.14 -28.06
N VAL A 402 -5.31 16.14 -28.67
CA VAL A 402 -5.59 17.43 -28.06
C VAL A 402 -7.08 17.55 -27.81
N TYR A 403 -7.46 17.99 -26.61
CA TYR A 403 -8.86 18.06 -26.19
C TYR A 403 -9.24 19.49 -25.76
N PRO A 404 -10.45 19.97 -26.10
CA PRO A 404 -10.93 21.33 -25.80
C PRO A 404 -11.43 21.48 -24.35
N TYR A 405 -10.73 20.86 -23.42
CA TYR A 405 -11.10 20.76 -22.00
C TYR A 405 -9.97 21.26 -21.10
N HIS A 406 -10.32 21.59 -19.87
CA HIS A 406 -9.37 21.75 -18.76
C HIS A 406 -9.07 20.37 -18.18
N ILE A 407 -7.88 20.15 -17.60
CA ILE A 407 -7.49 18.83 -17.08
C ILE A 407 -8.50 18.24 -16.08
N ASN A 408 -9.14 19.11 -15.29
CA ASN A 408 -10.10 18.74 -14.24
C ASN A 408 -11.55 18.69 -14.73
N ASP A 409 -11.82 18.92 -16.02
CA ASP A 409 -13.15 18.71 -16.58
C ASP A 409 -13.46 17.20 -16.63
N PRO A 410 -14.67 16.75 -16.24
CA PRO A 410 -15.06 15.34 -16.30
C PRO A 410 -14.87 14.70 -17.68
N GLU A 411 -15.14 15.46 -18.75
CA GLU A 411 -14.98 15.01 -20.14
C GLU A 411 -13.53 14.70 -20.49
N PHE A 412 -12.56 15.39 -19.86
CA PHE A 412 -11.15 15.07 -20.04
C PHE A 412 -10.76 13.78 -19.31
N ALA A 413 -11.30 13.55 -18.11
CA ALA A 413 -11.12 12.30 -17.38
C ALA A 413 -11.69 11.11 -18.16
N ASP A 414 -12.86 11.29 -18.78
CA ASP A 414 -13.44 10.28 -19.67
C ASP A 414 -12.55 10.05 -20.90
N ALA A 415 -12.10 11.12 -21.57
CA ALA A 415 -11.23 10.99 -22.74
C ALA A 415 -9.90 10.26 -22.44
N LEU A 416 -9.33 10.44 -21.24
CA LEU A 416 -8.16 9.71 -20.77
C LEU A 416 -8.42 8.20 -20.67
N VAL A 417 -9.55 7.81 -20.07
CA VAL A 417 -9.91 6.39 -19.92
C VAL A 417 -10.29 5.77 -21.26
N ASP A 418 -11.04 6.47 -22.12
CA ASP A 418 -11.34 5.98 -23.48
C ASP A 418 -10.05 5.67 -24.24
N THR A 419 -9.12 6.61 -24.19
CA THR A 419 -7.82 6.47 -24.83
C THR A 419 -7.02 5.31 -24.23
N PHE A 420 -7.12 5.06 -22.93
CA PHE A 420 -6.46 3.92 -22.27
C PHE A 420 -7.08 2.58 -22.71
N LEU A 421 -8.41 2.50 -22.79
CA LEU A 421 -9.13 1.31 -23.22
C LEU A 421 -8.85 0.97 -24.69
N GLU A 422 -8.69 1.98 -25.56
CA GLU A 422 -8.32 1.78 -26.97
C GLU A 422 -6.99 1.04 -27.16
N ILE A 423 -5.99 1.37 -26.33
CA ILE A 423 -4.64 0.80 -26.46
C ILE A 423 -4.41 -0.45 -25.59
N SER A 424 -5.29 -0.70 -24.63
CA SER A 424 -5.24 -1.87 -23.76
C SER A 424 -5.82 -3.10 -24.48
N LEU A 425 -4.95 -4.02 -24.89
CA LEU A 425 -5.38 -5.29 -25.49
C LEU A 425 -5.95 -6.22 -24.41
N GLY A 426 -7.24 -6.08 -24.15
CA GLY A 426 -8.00 -6.99 -23.30
C GLY A 426 -9.01 -6.24 -22.43
N LYS A 427 -10.28 -6.26 -22.83
CA LYS A 427 -11.35 -6.13 -21.84
C LYS A 427 -11.13 -7.24 -20.80
N PRO A 428 -11.21 -6.99 -19.49
CA PRO A 428 -11.45 -8.09 -18.56
C PRO A 428 -12.66 -8.85 -19.12
N LYS A 429 -12.51 -10.15 -19.38
CA LYS A 429 -13.63 -10.99 -19.83
C LYS A 429 -14.69 -10.92 -18.73
N CYS A 430 -15.67 -10.03 -18.90
CA CYS A 430 -16.96 -10.20 -18.27
C CYS A 430 -17.52 -11.46 -18.93
N SER A 431 -17.44 -12.60 -18.23
CA SER A 431 -18.04 -13.83 -18.69
C SER A 431 -19.55 -13.62 -18.71
N THR A 432 -20.06 -13.24 -19.88
CA THR A 432 -21.45 -13.46 -20.26
C THR A 432 -21.67 -14.95 -20.42
N HIS A 433 -21.86 -15.66 -19.30
CA HIS A 433 -22.55 -16.94 -19.37
C HIS A 433 -24.04 -16.68 -19.40
N LEU A 434 -24.58 -16.68 -20.63
CA LEU A 434 -25.94 -17.10 -20.90
C LEU A 434 -26.20 -18.40 -20.15
N GLN A 435 -27.24 -18.35 -19.31
CA GLN A 435 -27.84 -19.52 -18.67
C GLN A 435 -28.26 -20.51 -19.76
N ASN A 436 -27.78 -21.76 -19.67
CA ASN A 436 -28.60 -22.96 -19.74
C ASN A 436 -27.80 -24.24 -19.42
N PRO A 437 -28.45 -25.29 -18.91
CA PRO A 437 -27.90 -26.19 -17.89
C PRO A 437 -27.44 -27.53 -18.47
N VAL A 438 -26.26 -28.03 -18.09
CA VAL A 438 -25.89 -29.43 -18.34
C VAL A 438 -24.98 -29.98 -17.22
N SER A 439 -25.59 -30.87 -16.43
CA SER A 439 -25.13 -32.18 -15.94
C SER A 439 -23.74 -32.35 -15.32
N GLU A 440 -23.73 -32.67 -14.02
CA GLU A 440 -22.59 -33.20 -13.28
C GLU A 440 -22.23 -34.64 -13.70
N PRO A 441 -20.94 -35.02 -13.77
CA PRO A 441 -20.52 -36.40 -13.78
C PRO A 441 -20.13 -36.90 -12.38
N ASN A 442 -20.76 -38.01 -12.00
CA ASN A 442 -20.45 -38.87 -10.86
C ASN A 442 -18.97 -39.28 -10.83
N LEU A 443 -18.35 -39.20 -9.66
CA LEU A 443 -17.24 -40.07 -9.27
C LEU A 443 -17.42 -40.45 -7.79
N GLU A 444 -17.78 -41.71 -7.62
CA GLU A 444 -18.04 -42.41 -6.36
C GLU A 444 -16.76 -42.57 -5.53
N LEU A 445 -16.86 -42.35 -4.22
CA LEU A 445 -16.00 -42.96 -3.21
C LEU A 445 -16.93 -43.59 -2.17
N GLN A 446 -16.90 -44.93 -2.10
CA GLN A 446 -17.65 -45.74 -1.16
C GLN A 446 -17.10 -45.65 0.27
N ASP A 447 -18.06 -45.67 1.19
CA ASP A 447 -18.07 -46.13 2.58
C ASP A 447 -17.06 -45.60 3.61
N VAL A 448 -17.54 -44.62 4.38
CA VAL A 448 -17.50 -44.70 5.85
C VAL A 448 -18.93 -44.58 6.37
N SER A 449 -19.58 -45.73 6.50
CA SER A 449 -20.84 -45.87 7.21
C SER A 449 -20.67 -45.59 8.71
N ASN A 450 -21.54 -44.73 9.23
CA ASN A 450 -21.88 -44.49 10.65
C ASN A 450 -20.94 -43.62 11.49
N LEU A 451 -21.07 -42.30 11.34
CA LEU A 451 -21.06 -41.31 12.43
C LEU A 451 -21.98 -40.14 12.02
N ASN A 452 -22.99 -39.89 12.85
CA ASN A 452 -24.19 -39.11 12.53
C ASN A 452 -23.94 -37.72 11.96
N SER A 453 -24.64 -37.42 10.87
CA SER A 453 -24.71 -36.11 10.21
C SER A 453 -25.37 -35.06 11.10
N SER A 454 -24.68 -33.96 11.38
CA SER A 454 -25.32 -32.67 11.68
C SER A 454 -24.78 -31.62 10.70
N SER A 455 -25.65 -31.16 9.81
CA SER A 455 -25.45 -30.14 8.79
C SER A 455 -24.97 -28.81 9.40
N ARG A 456 -23.98 -28.14 8.78
CA ARG A 456 -23.78 -26.69 8.95
C ARG A 456 -24.82 -25.97 8.08
N GLU A 457 -26.06 -25.93 8.54
CA GLU A 457 -27.10 -25.06 7.98
C GLU A 457 -26.82 -23.62 8.41
N THR A 458 -26.79 -22.69 7.46
CA THR A 458 -26.97 -21.26 7.76
C THR A 458 -28.34 -21.11 8.39
N ILE A 459 -28.38 -20.89 9.71
CA ILE A 459 -29.65 -20.78 10.42
C ILE A 459 -30.36 -19.51 9.94
N CYS A 460 -31.38 -19.69 9.11
CA CYS A 460 -32.16 -18.60 8.54
C CYS A 460 -33.47 -18.48 9.31
N TYR A 461 -33.58 -17.44 10.14
CA TYR A 461 -34.82 -17.13 10.85
C TYR A 461 -35.64 -16.11 10.05
N SER A 462 -36.88 -16.45 9.72
CA SER A 462 -37.85 -15.49 9.21
C SER A 462 -38.50 -14.75 10.39
N PRO A 463 -38.89 -13.47 10.28
CA PRO A 463 -39.74 -12.81 11.28
C PRO A 463 -40.99 -13.64 11.63
N SER A 464 -41.53 -14.39 10.66
CA SER A 464 -42.65 -15.33 10.84
C SER A 464 -42.38 -16.44 11.87
N ASN A 465 -41.12 -16.69 12.22
CA ASN A 465 -40.71 -17.72 13.17
C ASN A 465 -40.86 -17.26 14.64
N TYR A 466 -41.29 -16.02 14.88
CA TYR A 466 -41.45 -15.43 16.21
C TYR A 466 -42.89 -14.98 16.47
N PRO A 467 -43.83 -15.93 16.72
CA PRO A 467 -45.25 -15.62 16.90
C PRO A 467 -45.55 -14.78 18.16
N ASP A 468 -44.65 -14.82 19.16
CA ASP A 468 -44.78 -14.06 20.41
C ASP A 468 -44.22 -12.63 20.32
N ALA A 469 -43.66 -12.23 19.17
CA ALA A 469 -43.14 -10.88 18.98
C ALA A 469 -44.27 -9.85 18.93
N ARG A 470 -44.04 -8.64 19.46
CA ARG A 470 -45.01 -7.56 19.38
C ARG A 470 -45.32 -7.25 17.89
N PRO A 471 -46.60 -7.11 17.50
CA PRO A 471 -46.96 -6.88 16.10
C PRO A 471 -46.27 -5.66 15.47
N GLU A 472 -46.16 -4.57 16.24
CA GLU A 472 -45.48 -3.34 15.82
C GLU A 472 -43.99 -3.56 15.53
N THR A 473 -43.31 -4.30 16.40
CA THR A 473 -41.90 -4.66 16.23
C THR A 473 -41.72 -5.55 15.00
N LEU A 474 -42.60 -6.54 14.82
CA LEU A 474 -42.56 -7.44 13.67
C LEU A 474 -42.71 -6.65 12.35
N GLN A 475 -43.67 -5.73 12.30
CA GLN A 475 -43.90 -4.86 11.14
C GLN A 475 -42.69 -3.96 10.86
N LYS A 476 -42.11 -3.34 11.89
CA LYS A 476 -40.91 -2.50 11.78
C LYS A 476 -39.72 -3.31 11.26
N THR A 477 -39.48 -4.49 11.83
CA THR A 477 -38.41 -5.40 11.40
C THR A 477 -38.61 -5.85 9.95
N GLN A 478 -39.83 -6.18 9.53
CA GLN A 478 -40.12 -6.54 8.14
C GLN A 478 -39.81 -5.39 7.17
N ALA A 479 -40.21 -4.15 7.51
CA ALA A 479 -39.92 -2.98 6.69
C ALA A 479 -38.41 -2.74 6.54
N ILE A 480 -37.66 -2.81 7.65
CA ILE A 480 -36.19 -2.66 7.64
C ILE A 480 -35.55 -3.76 6.81
N LEU A 481 -35.90 -5.02 7.04
CA LEU A 481 -35.33 -6.15 6.29
C LEU A 481 -35.66 -6.08 4.80
N GLN A 482 -36.86 -5.62 4.43
CA GLN A 482 -37.21 -5.42 3.04
C GLN A 482 -36.35 -4.33 2.40
N HIS A 483 -36.17 -3.19 3.07
CA HIS A 483 -35.27 -2.14 2.59
C HIS A 483 -33.85 -2.64 2.36
N LEU A 484 -33.30 -3.39 3.33
CA LEU A 484 -31.95 -3.97 3.21
C LEU A 484 -31.85 -4.99 2.07
N LYS A 485 -32.88 -5.82 1.87
CA LYS A 485 -32.95 -6.74 0.73
C LYS A 485 -33.02 -5.99 -0.60
N ASP A 486 -33.80 -4.92 -0.67
CA ASP A 486 -33.89 -4.08 -1.87
C ASP A 486 -32.53 -3.43 -2.21
N GLN A 487 -31.74 -3.03 -1.21
CA GLN A 487 -30.37 -2.54 -1.42
C GLN A 487 -29.47 -3.64 -2.01
N ILE A 488 -29.53 -4.86 -1.43
CA ILE A 488 -28.79 -6.03 -1.92
C ILE A 488 -29.16 -6.35 -3.37
N ASP A 489 -30.45 -6.38 -3.68
CA ASP A 489 -30.97 -6.68 -5.02
C ASP A 489 -30.53 -5.63 -6.05
N LYS A 490 -30.45 -4.36 -5.64
CA LYS A 490 -29.90 -3.25 -6.43
C LYS A 490 -28.38 -3.24 -6.52
N ARG A 491 -27.70 -4.16 -5.83
CA ARG A 491 -26.23 -4.23 -5.70
C ARG A 491 -25.62 -2.98 -5.06
N PHE A 492 -26.37 -2.30 -4.20
CA PHE A 492 -25.83 -1.25 -3.34
C PHE A 492 -25.32 -1.87 -2.04
N PRO A 493 -24.16 -1.40 -1.54
CA PRO A 493 -23.65 -1.86 -0.26
C PRO A 493 -24.56 -1.36 0.87
N ILE A 494 -24.83 -2.22 1.86
CA ILE A 494 -25.46 -1.81 3.11
C ILE A 494 -24.39 -1.16 3.99
N ILE A 495 -24.60 0.10 4.36
CA ILE A 495 -23.69 0.90 5.19
C ILE A 495 -24.23 1.00 6.61
N GLY A 496 -23.52 0.36 7.54
CA GLY A 496 -23.74 0.53 8.97
C GLY A 496 -22.72 1.49 9.59
N ALA A 497 -23.20 2.48 10.35
CA ALA A 497 -22.36 3.42 11.08
C ALA A 497 -22.52 3.27 12.61
N GLY A 498 -21.50 3.68 13.36
CA GLY A 498 -21.47 3.54 14.81
C GLY A 498 -21.46 4.89 15.53
N ALA A 499 -22.58 5.25 16.17
CA ALA A 499 -22.75 6.51 16.86
C ALA A 499 -22.27 6.46 18.33
N GLY A 500 -21.53 7.49 18.76
CA GLY A 500 -21.12 7.68 20.16
C GLY A 500 -21.90 8.76 20.93
N THR A 501 -22.61 9.64 20.22
CA THR A 501 -23.43 10.74 20.76
C THR A 501 -24.58 11.06 19.79
N GLY A 502 -25.57 11.83 20.24
CA GLY A 502 -26.67 12.28 19.37
C GLY A 502 -26.22 13.09 18.15
N ILE A 503 -25.19 13.93 18.27
CA ILE A 503 -24.67 14.70 17.12
C ILE A 503 -24.02 13.80 16.08
N SER A 504 -23.29 12.76 16.50
CA SER A 504 -22.74 11.75 15.58
C SER A 504 -23.85 11.07 14.81
N ALA A 505 -24.88 10.59 15.53
CA ALA A 505 -26.02 9.90 14.91
C ALA A 505 -26.79 10.78 13.92
N LYS A 506 -26.97 12.07 14.23
CA LYS A 506 -27.63 13.03 13.35
C LYS A 506 -26.87 13.22 12.03
N PHE A 507 -25.55 13.28 12.07
CA PHE A 507 -24.73 13.39 10.85
C PHE A 507 -24.61 12.07 10.10
N GLU A 508 -24.61 10.95 10.79
CA GLU A 508 -24.68 9.61 10.17
C GLU A 508 -25.98 9.46 9.37
N GLU A 509 -27.12 9.83 9.94
CA GLU A 509 -28.41 9.83 9.23
C GLU A 509 -28.41 10.79 8.02
N ALA A 510 -27.92 12.01 8.18
CA ALA A 510 -27.80 12.97 7.07
C ALA A 510 -26.83 12.49 5.97
N GLY A 511 -25.87 11.64 6.32
CA GLY A 511 -24.93 11.00 5.39
C GLY A 511 -25.52 9.83 4.60
N GLY A 512 -26.75 9.40 4.90
CA GLY A 512 -27.45 8.35 4.16
C GLY A 512 -27.03 6.93 4.52
N VAL A 513 -26.66 6.68 5.78
CA VAL A 513 -26.37 5.32 6.26
C VAL A 513 -27.65 4.49 6.36
N ASP A 514 -27.58 3.19 6.06
CA ASP A 514 -28.74 2.29 6.08
C ASP A 514 -29.10 1.84 7.50
N LEU A 515 -28.14 1.87 8.42
CA LEU A 515 -28.32 1.49 9.83
C LEU A 515 -27.29 2.15 10.74
N ILE A 516 -27.72 2.48 11.96
CA ILE A 516 -26.87 3.02 13.03
C ILE A 516 -26.75 1.99 14.15
N VAL A 517 -25.56 1.82 14.71
CA VAL A 517 -25.31 0.93 15.85
C VAL A 517 -24.77 1.73 17.03
N LEU A 518 -25.45 1.64 18.17
CA LEU A 518 -25.00 2.23 19.43
C LEU A 518 -24.30 1.18 20.26
N TYR A 519 -23.00 1.33 20.47
CA TYR A 519 -22.27 0.49 21.41
C TYR A 519 -21.42 1.35 22.34
N ASN A 520 -21.16 0.83 23.54
CA ASN A 520 -20.45 1.51 24.62
C ASN A 520 -19.08 2.09 24.19
N SER A 521 -18.36 1.44 23.27
CA SER A 521 -17.08 1.96 22.77
C SER A 521 -17.22 3.30 22.03
N GLY A 522 -18.41 3.61 21.48
CA GLY A 522 -18.75 4.93 20.94
C GLY A 522 -18.65 6.03 22.00
N ARG A 523 -19.20 5.80 23.20
CA ARG A 523 -19.12 6.75 24.33
C ARG A 523 -17.67 7.03 24.73
N PHE A 524 -16.86 5.98 24.82
CA PHE A 524 -15.45 6.09 25.17
C PHE A 524 -14.64 6.86 24.11
N ARG A 525 -14.91 6.62 22.82
CA ARG A 525 -14.28 7.39 21.73
C ARG A 525 -14.60 8.88 21.83
N MET A 526 -15.87 9.21 22.08
CA MET A 526 -16.30 10.60 22.23
C MET A 526 -15.74 11.27 23.49
N ALA A 527 -15.33 10.47 24.49
CA ALA A 527 -14.58 10.92 25.66
C ALA A 527 -13.05 10.94 25.48
N GLY A 528 -12.54 10.78 24.25
CA GLY A 528 -11.10 10.81 23.94
C GLY A 528 -10.33 9.55 24.35
N ARG A 529 -11.01 8.41 24.49
CA ARG A 529 -10.40 7.10 24.80
C ARG A 529 -10.42 6.19 23.57
N GLY A 530 -9.47 5.24 23.50
CA GLY A 530 -9.45 4.24 22.42
C GLY A 530 -10.61 3.24 22.53
N SER A 531 -11.01 2.64 21.41
CA SER A 531 -12.13 1.68 21.34
C SER A 531 -11.96 0.46 22.26
N LEU A 532 -10.71 0.08 22.58
CA LEU A 532 -10.39 -0.98 23.54
C LEU A 532 -10.99 -0.73 24.92
N ALA A 533 -11.21 0.53 25.32
CA ALA A 533 -11.87 0.85 26.58
C ALA A 533 -13.29 0.27 26.67
N GLY A 534 -13.99 0.12 25.53
CA GLY A 534 -15.30 -0.52 25.49
C GLY A 534 -15.28 -2.05 25.65
N LEU A 535 -14.12 -2.69 25.53
CA LEU A 535 -13.92 -4.12 25.76
C LEU A 535 -13.46 -4.43 27.19
N LEU A 536 -13.07 -3.40 27.95
CA LEU A 536 -12.50 -3.53 29.29
C LEU A 536 -13.58 -3.23 30.36
N PRO A 537 -13.42 -3.74 31.59
CA PRO A 537 -14.42 -3.61 32.65
C PRO A 537 -14.40 -2.22 33.32
N PHE A 538 -14.32 -1.15 32.51
CA PHE A 538 -14.35 0.23 33.01
C PHE A 538 -15.76 0.72 33.34
N ALA A 539 -16.78 0.11 32.74
CA ALA A 539 -18.18 0.41 32.99
C ALA A 539 -19.08 -0.72 32.47
N ASP A 540 -20.33 -0.72 32.92
CA ASP A 540 -21.37 -1.60 32.40
C ASP A 540 -21.74 -1.19 30.96
N ALA A 541 -21.38 -2.05 30.00
CA ALA A 541 -21.62 -1.81 28.58
C ALA A 541 -23.11 -1.68 28.24
N ASN A 542 -23.96 -2.51 28.87
CA ASN A 542 -25.40 -2.52 28.64
C ASN A 542 -26.04 -1.24 29.20
N ALA A 543 -25.64 -0.81 30.41
CA ALA A 543 -26.12 0.43 31.00
C ALA A 543 -25.74 1.68 30.18
N ILE A 544 -24.52 1.72 29.64
CA ILE A 544 -24.08 2.83 28.77
C ILE A 544 -24.96 2.94 27.53
N VAL A 545 -25.30 1.82 26.88
CA VAL A 545 -26.12 1.86 25.66
C VAL A 545 -27.54 2.35 25.95
N ILE A 546 -28.10 1.99 27.11
CA ILE A 546 -29.40 2.52 27.56
C ILE A 546 -29.32 4.03 27.83
N ASP A 547 -28.25 4.50 28.46
CA ASP A 547 -28.02 5.94 28.69
C ASP A 547 -27.91 6.71 27.36
N MET A 548 -27.09 6.21 26.43
CA MET A 548 -26.91 6.78 25.10
C MET A 548 -28.20 6.83 24.28
N ALA A 549 -29.13 5.90 24.49
CA ALA A 549 -30.40 5.88 23.79
C ALA A 549 -31.18 7.19 23.96
N ASN A 550 -31.12 7.80 25.14
CA ASN A 550 -31.79 9.06 25.45
C ASN A 550 -31.22 10.25 24.65
N GLU A 551 -29.96 10.16 24.21
CA GLU A 551 -29.32 11.20 23.40
C GLU A 551 -29.53 10.97 21.89
N VAL A 552 -29.63 9.71 21.46
CA VAL A 552 -29.60 9.35 20.03
C VAL A 552 -31.00 9.12 19.45
N LEU A 553 -31.86 8.33 20.12
CA LEU A 553 -33.17 7.99 19.57
C LEU A 553 -34.08 9.22 19.36
N PRO A 554 -34.02 10.29 20.16
CA PRO A 554 -34.82 11.49 19.88
C PRO A 554 -34.39 12.27 18.64
N VAL A 555 -33.14 12.12 18.19
CA VAL A 555 -32.58 12.94 17.09
C VAL A 555 -32.53 12.21 15.75
N VAL A 556 -32.45 10.88 15.75
CA VAL A 556 -32.55 10.04 14.54
C VAL A 556 -34.02 9.82 14.21
N LYS A 557 -34.42 9.99 12.95
CA LYS A 557 -35.84 9.98 12.53
C LYS A 557 -36.22 8.76 11.70
N GLU A 558 -35.42 8.45 10.69
CA GLU A 558 -35.74 7.47 9.66
C GLU A 558 -34.83 6.24 9.74
N VAL A 559 -33.55 6.44 10.07
CA VAL A 559 -32.57 5.36 10.03
C VAL A 559 -32.74 4.41 11.22
N PRO A 560 -32.79 3.08 10.99
CA PRO A 560 -32.95 2.12 12.07
C PRO A 560 -31.72 2.07 12.98
N VAL A 561 -31.97 2.10 14.28
CA VAL A 561 -30.92 2.11 15.32
C VAL A 561 -30.88 0.76 16.04
N LEU A 562 -29.71 0.11 16.02
CA LEU A 562 -29.41 -1.14 16.71
C LEU A 562 -28.68 -0.89 18.03
N ALA A 563 -28.99 -1.67 19.05
CA ALA A 563 -28.28 -1.65 20.33
C ALA A 563 -27.13 -2.66 20.35
N GLY A 564 -25.94 -2.21 20.73
CA GLY A 564 -24.81 -3.04 21.13
C GLY A 564 -25.08 -3.63 22.50
N VAL A 565 -25.35 -4.93 22.57
CA VAL A 565 -25.68 -5.63 23.81
C VAL A 565 -24.52 -6.53 24.19
N CYS A 566 -24.03 -6.41 25.43
CA CYS A 566 -23.14 -7.40 26.01
C CYS A 566 -23.97 -8.63 26.38
N GLY A 567 -24.11 -9.55 25.42
CA GLY A 567 -24.98 -10.73 25.58
C GLY A 567 -24.47 -11.73 26.62
N THR A 568 -23.19 -11.63 27.00
CA THR A 568 -22.53 -12.51 27.98
C THR A 568 -22.45 -11.91 29.38
N ASP A 569 -23.08 -10.77 29.64
CA ASP A 569 -23.12 -10.14 30.97
C ASP A 569 -23.83 -11.07 31.98
N PRO A 570 -23.08 -11.66 32.94
CA PRO A 570 -23.60 -12.70 33.82
C PRO A 570 -24.52 -12.15 34.92
N PHE A 571 -24.56 -10.83 35.11
CA PHE A 571 -25.36 -10.18 36.15
C PHE A 571 -26.74 -9.74 35.65
N ARG A 572 -27.08 -10.05 34.40
CA ARG A 572 -28.26 -9.51 33.74
C ARG A 572 -29.12 -10.63 33.17
N ARG A 573 -30.43 -10.56 33.45
CA ARG A 573 -31.41 -11.44 32.82
C ARG A 573 -31.75 -10.91 31.43
N MET A 574 -31.16 -11.53 30.40
CA MET A 574 -31.22 -11.02 29.03
C MET A 574 -32.63 -11.01 28.43
N ASP A 575 -33.50 -11.93 28.82
CA ASP A 575 -34.90 -11.97 28.42
C ASP A 575 -35.68 -10.71 28.85
N TYR A 576 -35.40 -10.17 30.04
CA TYR A 576 -35.99 -8.91 30.50
C TYR A 576 -35.30 -7.71 29.88
N PHE A 577 -33.98 -7.76 29.74
CA PHE A 577 -33.21 -6.66 29.17
C PHE A 577 -33.54 -6.43 27.69
N LEU A 578 -33.70 -7.49 26.89
CA LEU A 578 -34.09 -7.37 25.49
C LEU A 578 -35.49 -6.75 25.34
N LYS A 579 -36.45 -7.10 26.22
CA LYS A 579 -37.76 -6.42 26.27
C LYS A 579 -37.63 -4.94 26.61
N GLN A 580 -36.70 -4.59 27.52
CA GLN A 580 -36.40 -3.19 27.83
C GLN A 580 -35.83 -2.45 26.60
N VAL A 581 -34.82 -3.02 25.94
CA VAL A 581 -34.21 -2.48 24.72
C VAL A 581 -35.27 -2.25 23.62
N GLU A 582 -36.15 -3.23 23.43
CA GLU A 582 -37.27 -3.16 22.49
C GLU A 582 -38.28 -2.07 22.87
N SER A 583 -38.58 -1.90 24.16
CA SER A 583 -39.50 -0.88 24.66
C SER A 583 -38.96 0.55 24.53
N ILE A 584 -37.63 0.72 24.61
CA ILE A 584 -36.95 2.01 24.44
C ILE A 584 -36.99 2.48 22.99
N GLY A 585 -37.13 1.55 22.02
CA GLY A 585 -37.36 1.88 20.62
C GLY A 585 -36.27 1.42 19.64
N PHE A 586 -35.26 0.68 20.12
CA PHE A 586 -34.26 0.05 19.26
C PHE A 586 -34.88 -0.95 18.28
N CYS A 587 -34.34 -1.02 17.07
CA CYS A 587 -34.85 -1.86 15.98
C CYS A 587 -34.27 -3.28 16.00
N GLY A 588 -33.24 -3.51 16.80
CA GLY A 588 -32.54 -4.78 16.90
C GLY A 588 -31.30 -4.67 17.77
N VAL A 589 -30.58 -5.79 17.87
CA VAL A 589 -29.39 -5.89 18.73
C VAL A 589 -28.21 -6.49 17.97
N GLN A 590 -27.02 -6.05 18.35
CA GLN A 590 -25.75 -6.62 17.92
C GLN A 590 -24.95 -6.98 19.18
N ASN A 591 -24.34 -8.17 19.21
CA ASN A 591 -23.48 -8.52 20.35
C ASN A 591 -22.23 -7.62 20.36
N PHE A 592 -22.07 -6.80 21.39
CA PHE A 592 -20.90 -5.96 21.63
C PHE A 592 -20.87 -5.46 23.10
N PRO A 593 -19.74 -5.57 23.82
CA PRO A 593 -18.45 -6.11 23.39
C PRO A 593 -18.49 -7.62 23.17
N THR A 594 -17.88 -8.09 22.08
CA THR A 594 -17.72 -9.53 21.83
C THR A 594 -16.54 -10.03 22.66
N VAL A 595 -16.82 -10.67 23.78
CA VAL A 595 -15.81 -11.29 24.64
C VAL A 595 -15.94 -12.81 24.53
N GLY A 596 -14.83 -13.47 24.19
CA GLY A 596 -14.70 -14.92 24.18
C GLY A 596 -13.34 -15.30 24.75
N LEU A 597 -13.31 -16.33 25.60
CA LEU A 597 -12.07 -16.95 26.04
C LEU A 597 -11.78 -18.13 25.09
N PHE A 598 -10.69 -18.03 24.33
CA PHE A 598 -10.11 -19.18 23.65
C PHE A 598 -8.99 -19.71 24.55
N ASP A 599 -9.25 -20.82 25.24
CA ASP A 599 -8.29 -21.44 26.15
C ASP A 599 -7.79 -22.76 25.53
N ASP A 600 -6.70 -22.68 24.75
CA ASP A 600 -5.91 -23.84 24.31
C ASP A 600 -4.68 -23.99 25.22
N TRP A 601 -4.89 -24.31 26.50
CA TRP A 601 -3.92 -25.01 27.36
C TRP A 601 -4.54 -25.40 28.72
N ARG A 602 -5.28 -26.53 28.78
CA ARG A 602 -5.30 -27.38 29.99
C ARG A 602 -5.44 -28.86 29.62
N SER A 603 -4.31 -29.55 29.64
CA SER A 603 -4.27 -30.88 30.23
C SER A 603 -4.34 -30.71 31.75
N ARG A 604 -5.54 -30.88 32.32
CA ARG A 604 -5.83 -31.52 33.62
C ARG A 604 -7.29 -31.31 34.00
#